data_AF-A0A7W0SUZ7-F1
#
_entry.id   AF-A0A7W0SUZ7-F1
#
_cell.length_a   1.000
_cell.length_b   1.000
_cell.length_c   1.000
_cell.angle_alpha   90.00
_cell.angle_beta   90.00
_cell.angle_gamma   90.00
#
_symmetry.space_group_name_H-M   'P 1'
#
loop_
_entity.id
_entity.type
_entity.pdbx_description
1 polymer ?
#
loop_
_entity_poly.entity_id
_entity_poly.type
_entity_poly.pdbx_seq_one_letter_code
_entity_poly.pdbx_strand_id
1 'polypeptide(L)' 'MHTDVWSYRDTTSLGMNIANVDITGFEVEALDGGIGKIDEATYETGSSYVVVDTGPWIFGKKVMLPAGVVKSIDEA' A
#
# COMPACT_ATOMS: atom_id res chain seq x y z
N MET A 1 -3.96 -18.32 10.69
CA MET A 1 -4.70 -17.13 10.19
C MET A 1 -4.46 -17.08 8.69
N HIS A 2 -5.51 -17.15 7.88
CA HIS A 2 -5.40 -16.99 6.43
C HIS A 2 -5.31 -15.48 6.16
N THR A 3 -4.24 -15.03 5.51
CA THR A 3 -4.13 -13.65 5.04
C THR A 3 -4.86 -13.56 3.71
N ASP A 4 -5.95 -12.81 3.67
CA ASP A 4 -6.58 -12.44 2.40
C ASP A 4 -5.67 -11.42 1.70
N VAL A 5 -5.19 -11.78 0.50
CA VAL A 5 -4.19 -10.97 -0.21
C VAL A 5 -4.78 -9.65 -0.71
N TRP A 6 -6.11 -9.56 -0.86
CA TRP A 6 -6.83 -8.39 -1.38
C TRP A 6 -7.52 -7.58 -0.27
N SER A 7 -7.13 -7.80 0.98
CA SER A 7 -7.63 -7.04 2.11
C SER A 7 -6.45 -6.55 2.94
N TYR A 8 -6.52 -5.30 3.38
CA TYR A 8 -5.57 -4.80 4.36
C TYR A 8 -5.54 -5.69 5.60
N ARG A 9 -4.35 -5.79 6.20
CA ARG A 9 -4.21 -6.45 7.50
C ARG A 9 -4.97 -5.66 8.57
N ASP A 10 -5.22 -6.28 9.71
CA ASP A 10 -5.92 -5.61 10.80
C ASP A 10 -5.12 -4.40 11.34
N THR A 11 -5.82 -3.49 12.02
CA THR A 11 -5.25 -2.23 12.53
C THR A 11 -4.12 -2.44 13.53
N THR A 12 -4.11 -3.55 14.28
CA THR A 12 -3.05 -3.87 15.25
C THR A 12 -1.78 -4.29 14.51
N SER A 13 -1.92 -5.00 13.40
CA SER A 13 -0.82 -5.39 12.53
C SER A 13 -0.25 -4.24 11.71
N LEU A 14 -1.11 -3.34 11.19
CA LEU A 14 -0.68 -2.24 10.32
C LEU A 14 -0.13 -1.03 11.06
N GLY A 15 -0.53 -0.82 12.32
CA GLY A 15 -0.20 0.40 13.08
C GLY A 15 -1.12 1.58 12.77
N MET A 16 -2.08 1.43 11.85
CA MET A 16 -3.00 2.49 11.42
C MET A 16 -4.43 1.97 11.15
N ASN A 17 -5.43 2.82 11.37
CA ASN A 17 -6.81 2.55 10.93
C ASN A 17 -7.00 2.97 9.47
N ILE A 18 -6.83 2.00 8.57
CA ILE A 18 -6.81 2.22 7.12
C ILE A 18 -8.16 2.67 6.53
N ALA A 19 -9.28 2.43 7.22
CA ALA A 19 -10.60 2.83 6.73
C ALA A 19 -10.84 4.35 6.77
N ASN A 20 -10.02 5.09 7.54
CA ASN A 20 -10.22 6.51 7.81
C ASN A 20 -9.04 7.39 7.37
N VAL A 21 -8.02 6.82 6.71
CA VAL A 21 -6.82 7.55 6.31
C VAL A 21 -6.61 7.43 4.80
N ASP A 22 -6.42 8.56 4.14
CA ASP A 22 -5.95 8.59 2.77
C ASP A 22 -4.43 8.47 2.76
N ILE A 23 -3.93 7.33 2.29
CA ILE A 23 -2.50 7.05 2.18
C ILE A 23 -1.91 7.44 0.83
N THR A 24 -2.68 8.10 -0.05
CA THR A 24 -2.17 8.62 -1.32
C THR A 24 -1.02 9.59 -1.06
N GLY A 25 0.08 9.45 -1.80
CA GLY A 25 1.30 10.23 -1.65
C GLY A 25 2.29 9.72 -0.61
N PHE A 26 1.92 8.71 0.19
CA PHE A 26 2.86 8.04 1.10
C PHE A 26 3.99 7.38 0.30
N GLU A 27 5.19 7.35 0.90
CA GLU A 27 6.34 6.65 0.34
C GLU A 27 6.18 5.14 0.54
N VAL A 28 6.56 4.37 -0.49
CA VAL A 28 6.52 2.91 -0.47
C VAL A 28 7.94 2.40 -0.33
N GLU A 29 8.19 1.73 0.78
CA GLU A 29 9.47 1.08 1.10
C GLU A 29 9.34 -0.44 1.01
N ALA A 30 10.31 -1.08 0.36
CA ALA A 30 10.50 -2.52 0.39
C ALA A 30 11.71 -2.89 1.26
N LEU A 31 11.97 -4.20 1.37
CA LEU A 31 13.09 -4.71 2.16
C LEU A 31 14.47 -4.27 1.63
N ASP A 32 14.54 -3.91 0.35
CA ASP A 32 15.74 -3.45 -0.36
C ASP A 32 15.76 -1.93 -0.62
N GLY A 33 14.77 -1.19 -0.10
CA GLY A 33 14.69 0.27 -0.14
C GLY A 33 13.45 0.82 -0.83
N GLY A 34 13.46 2.12 -1.10
CA GLY A 34 12.32 2.86 -1.62
C GLY A 34 11.96 2.50 -3.06
N ILE A 35 10.67 2.29 -3.29
CA ILE A 35 10.09 1.94 -4.60
C ILE A 35 9.48 3.18 -5.28
N GLY A 36 8.85 4.06 -4.51
CA GLY A 36 8.08 5.18 -5.07
C GLY A 36 7.00 5.70 -4.13
N LYS A 37 5.90 6.17 -4.70
CA LYS A 37 4.78 6.76 -3.94
C LYS A 37 3.44 6.14 -4.31
N ILE A 38 2.52 6.09 -3.36
CA ILE A 38 1.15 5.67 -3.63
C ILE A 38 0.45 6.73 -4.49
N ASP A 39 -0.08 6.31 -5.63
CA ASP A 39 -0.84 7.14 -6.56
C ASP A 39 -2.35 6.92 -6.43
N GLU A 40 -2.78 5.70 -6.08
CA GLU A 40 -4.17 5.34 -5.79
C GLU A 40 -4.23 4.28 -4.68
N ALA A 41 -5.26 4.30 -3.84
CA ALA A 41 -5.56 3.25 -2.88
C ALA A 41 -7.07 2.97 -2.82
N THR A 42 -7.45 1.70 -2.76
CA THR A 42 -8.84 1.25 -2.55
C THR A 42 -8.96 0.50 -1.22
N TYR A 43 -10.15 0.56 -0.61
CA TYR A 43 -10.40 0.09 0.76
C TYR A 43 -11.59 -0.88 0.86
N GLU A 44 -12.07 -1.41 -0.26
CA GLU A 44 -13.15 -2.40 -0.28
C GLU A 44 -12.63 -3.78 0.13
N THR A 45 -13.26 -4.40 1.12
CA THR A 45 -12.87 -5.73 1.62
C THR A 45 -12.93 -6.78 0.52
N GLY A 46 -11.83 -7.51 0.30
CA GLY A 46 -11.72 -8.55 -0.72
C GLY A 46 -11.38 -8.05 -2.14
N SER A 47 -11.21 -6.75 -2.33
CA SER A 47 -10.84 -6.10 -3.59
C SER A 47 -9.90 -4.89 -3.41
N SER A 48 -9.29 -4.74 -2.23
CA SER A 48 -8.40 -3.62 -1.90
C SER A 48 -7.02 -3.79 -2.55
N TYR A 49 -6.49 -2.69 -3.08
CA TYR A 49 -5.16 -2.59 -3.68
C TYR A 49 -4.58 -1.18 -3.53
N VAL A 50 -3.28 -1.07 -3.75
CA VAL A 50 -2.59 0.21 -3.96
C VAL A 50 -1.96 0.24 -5.34
N VAL A 51 -1.96 1.40 -5.96
CA VAL A 51 -1.19 1.69 -7.16
C VAL A 51 0.03 2.50 -6.75
N VAL A 52 1.22 2.01 -7.09
CA VAL A 52 2.49 2.67 -6.78
C VAL A 52 3.05 3.28 -8.05
N ASP A 53 3.29 4.58 -8.04
CA ASP A 53 4.13 5.27 -9.03
C ASP A 53 5.61 5.09 -8.65
N THR A 54 6.35 4.38 -9.50
CA THR A 54 7.78 4.09 -9.29
C THR A 54 8.72 5.20 -9.76
N GLY A 55 8.20 6.36 -10.16
CA GLY A 55 9.00 7.53 -10.49
C GLY A 55 9.65 7.56 -11.89
N PRO A 56 10.48 8.58 -12.17
CA PRO A 56 10.75 9.10 -13.52
C PRO A 56 11.88 8.41 -14.30
N TRP A 57 12.33 7.22 -13.89
CA TRP A 57 13.22 6.45 -14.77
C TRP A 57 12.47 6.17 -16.09
N ILE A 58 13.16 6.15 -17.23
CA ILE A 58 12.63 6.34 -18.62
C ILE A 58 11.45 5.46 -19.10
N PHE A 59 10.85 4.66 -18.22
CA PHE A 59 9.61 3.90 -18.40
C PHE A 59 8.63 4.01 -17.23
N GLY A 60 8.68 5.04 -16.37
CA GLY A 60 7.90 5.18 -15.12
C GLY A 60 6.56 4.44 -15.17
N LYS A 61 6.45 3.37 -14.38
CA LYS A 61 5.30 2.46 -14.40
C LYS A 61 4.49 2.66 -13.14
N LYS A 62 3.17 2.62 -13.31
CA LYS A 62 2.25 2.40 -12.22
C LYS A 62 2.08 0.89 -12.04
N VAL A 63 2.30 0.39 -10.83
CA VAL A 63 2.16 -1.03 -10.50
C VAL A 63 1.08 -1.20 -9.44
N MET A 64 0.22 -2.20 -9.63
CA MET A 64 -0.80 -2.57 -8.65
C MET A 64 -0.23 -3.59 -7.67
N LEU A 65 -0.41 -3.35 -6.38
CA LEU A 65 -0.09 -4.28 -5.32
C LEU A 65 -1.36 -4.62 -4.53
N PRO A 66 -1.65 -5.90 -4.26
CA PRO A 66 -2.75 -6.27 -3.40
C PRO A 66 -2.58 -5.72 -1.98
N ALA A 67 -3.64 -5.21 -1.35
CA ALA A 67 -3.54 -4.56 -0.04
C ALA A 67 -2.96 -5.45 1.08
N GLY A 68 -3.12 -6.77 0.98
CA GLY A 68 -2.62 -7.73 1.97
C GLY A 68 -1.09 -7.87 2.00
N VAL A 69 -0.37 -7.32 1.00
CA VAL A 69 1.11 -7.28 1.01
C VAL A 69 1.65 -6.13 1.86
N VAL A 70 0.83 -5.13 2.19
CA VAL A 70 1.22 -4.02 3.07
C VAL A 70 1.40 -4.55 4.48
N LYS A 71 2.60 -4.35 5.03
CA LYS A 71 2.98 -4.90 6.34
C LYS A 71 2.73 -3.92 7.49
N SER A 72 3.03 -2.65 7.26
CA SER A 72 2.90 -1.56 8.24
C SER A 72 2.71 -0.25 7.51
N ILE A 73 2.14 0.73 8.19
CA ILE A 73 1.98 2.10 7.72
C ILE A 73 2.43 3.01 8.87
N ASP A 74 3.44 3.83 8.58
CA ASP A 74 3.97 4.80 9.54
C ASP A 74 3.36 6.18 9.25
N GLU A 75 2.82 6.82 10.28
CA GLU A 75 2.41 8.24 10.24
C GLU A 75 3.58 9.08 10.78
N ALA A 76 3.81 10.26 10.19
CA ALA A 76 4.86 11.18 10.61
C ALA A 76 4.61 11.80 11.99
#